data_AF-A0A2N2PE22-F1
#
_entry.id   AF-A0A2N2PE22-F1
#
_cell.length_a   1.000
_cell.length_b   1.000
_cell.length_c   1.000
_cell.angle_alpha   90.00
_cell.angle_beta   90.00
_cell.angle_gamma   90.00
#
_symmetry.space_group_name_H-M   'P 1'
#
loop_
_entity.id
_entity.type
_entity.pdbx_description
1 polymer ?
#
loop_
_entity_poly.entity_id
_entity_poly.type
_entity_poly.pdbx_seq_one_letter_code
_entity_poly.pdbx_strand_id
1 'polypeptide(L)'
;MKIIETVILDCYTDEPSGYGVRPYLGTHQIHLSQALTYLGIDHYYLTIDDLRFITRGVSGDEYNSDISTLNTTNNCDNALEIIQKAKLIYIIMGCFVDYKYFSTIPPKSDEVYEFLKLTKSRKILFYVLGTVDGISPDYQNSKLRTIIDHVEFGNTYRYVIENNKHADIFPPNYDLLEKISSSEPQIIQQLKYPIIAEIETGAGCNTPFCSFCIESVRKITPSYRTPESITSQIKTLYRTGVRYFRLGRQPNFFQYQNQDISQVHRLLAEIRDGCPNLSMLHIDNANIVSVISKNGIKIIKEIVRYCTSGNIAPLGIESFDDNVRTTIRKTGTAEQAYKAISIISEIGSERGDDCLPKLLPGINLIYGLPSQTFSTHQTNLEYLAKILNNGLFTARLFFRKMTRPTGISFNDGPTSNDEYLKWFNDIVNLFVLPMQSRVYTVGKIIKNNREVVLKDGNSYLRTLGTCPIRIKVIGNQLTPYNYYDVQITKNLDYRLLQGIVINQDY
;
A
#
# COMPACT_ATOMS: atom_id res chain seq x y z
N MET A 1 1.93 -7.08 -37.10
CA MET A 1 1.16 -5.92 -36.58
C MET A 1 2.09 -4.73 -36.51
N LYS A 2 1.66 -3.52 -36.93
CA LYS A 2 2.47 -2.30 -36.75
C LYS A 2 2.80 -2.15 -35.26
N ILE A 3 4.07 -1.91 -34.92
CA ILE A 3 4.49 -1.53 -33.57
C ILE A 3 3.69 -0.28 -33.19
N ILE A 4 2.77 -0.44 -32.25
CA ILE A 4 2.07 0.67 -31.61
C ILE A 4 3.01 1.11 -30.49
N GLU A 5 3.47 2.36 -30.52
CA GLU A 5 4.25 2.92 -29.42
C GLU A 5 3.31 3.09 -28.22
N THR A 6 3.34 2.11 -27.33
CA THR A 6 2.50 2.02 -26.13
C THR A 6 3.27 2.51 -24.91
N VAL A 7 2.63 3.34 -24.11
CA VAL A 7 3.18 3.86 -22.86
C VAL A 7 2.23 3.51 -21.71
N ILE A 8 2.80 3.01 -20.61
CA ILE A 8 2.14 3.00 -19.30
C ILE A 8 2.64 4.23 -18.54
N LEU A 9 1.73 5.16 -18.24
CA LEU A 9 1.97 6.30 -17.36
C LEU A 9 1.43 5.99 -15.96
N ASP A 10 2.33 5.79 -15.00
CA ASP A 10 2.02 5.55 -13.60
C ASP A 10 1.88 6.87 -12.83
N CYS A 11 0.63 7.18 -12.46
CA CYS A 11 0.26 8.30 -11.61
C CYS A 11 -0.01 7.85 -10.16
N TYR A 12 0.52 6.67 -9.77
CA TYR A 12 0.38 6.03 -8.48
C TYR A 12 -1.06 5.66 -8.09
N THR A 13 -1.16 4.66 -7.21
CA THR A 13 -2.45 4.13 -6.75
C THR A 13 -2.44 3.93 -5.23
N ASP A 14 -3.44 4.44 -4.53
CA ASP A 14 -3.67 4.18 -3.11
C ASP A 14 -5.13 3.79 -2.91
N GLU A 15 -5.39 2.49 -2.92
CA GLU A 15 -6.72 1.95 -2.66
C GLU A 15 -6.72 1.16 -1.34
N PRO A 16 -7.87 1.04 -0.65
CA PRO A 16 -7.93 0.34 0.64
C PRO A 16 -7.38 -1.09 0.62
N SER A 17 -7.53 -1.81 -0.49
CA SER A 17 -7.11 -3.20 -0.64
C SER A 17 -5.73 -3.39 -1.28
N GLY A 18 -5.12 -2.36 -1.87
CA GLY A 18 -3.88 -2.47 -2.65
C GLY A 18 -3.11 -1.15 -2.77
N TYR A 19 -1.79 -1.23 -2.83
CA TYR A 19 -0.94 -0.05 -2.74
C TYR A 19 0.10 -0.02 -3.85
N GLY A 20 0.14 1.06 -4.62
CA GLY A 20 1.06 1.25 -5.75
C GLY A 20 1.71 2.62 -5.70
N VAL A 21 2.09 3.04 -4.50
CA VAL A 21 2.87 4.25 -4.26
C VAL A 21 4.29 3.84 -3.87
N ARG A 22 5.30 4.47 -4.46
CA ARG A 22 6.71 4.07 -4.28
C ARG A 22 7.09 3.94 -2.78
N PRO A 23 7.80 2.87 -2.41
CA PRO A 23 8.53 1.91 -3.25
C PRO A 23 7.66 0.74 -3.76
N TYR A 24 6.35 0.77 -3.50
CA TYR A 24 5.46 -0.28 -3.97
C TYR A 24 5.19 -0.14 -5.47
N LEU A 25 5.12 -1.28 -6.15
CA LEU A 25 4.62 -1.38 -7.51
C LEU A 25 3.33 -2.19 -7.46
N GLY A 26 2.22 -1.51 -7.76
CA GLY A 26 0.88 -2.06 -7.60
C GLY A 26 0.55 -3.14 -8.62
N THR A 27 -0.49 -3.91 -8.32
CA THR A 27 -0.97 -4.99 -9.20
C THR A 27 -1.46 -4.47 -10.54
N HIS A 28 -2.03 -3.26 -10.59
CA HIS A 28 -2.46 -2.64 -11.85
C HIS A 28 -1.31 -2.46 -12.83
N GLN A 29 -0.18 -1.94 -12.36
CA GLN A 29 1.03 -1.70 -13.14
C GLN A 29 1.62 -3.04 -13.60
N ILE A 30 1.81 -3.99 -12.66
CA ILE A 30 2.39 -5.30 -12.94
C ILE A 30 1.53 -6.08 -13.93
N HIS A 31 0.23 -6.24 -13.66
CA HIS A 31 -0.67 -7.04 -14.48
C HIS A 31 -0.86 -6.44 -15.88
N LEU A 32 -0.89 -5.10 -16.00
CA LEU A 32 -0.96 -4.45 -17.32
C LEU A 32 0.30 -4.76 -18.14
N SER A 33 1.48 -4.63 -17.54
CA SER A 33 2.73 -4.96 -18.23
C SER A 33 2.79 -6.43 -18.63
N GLN A 34 2.42 -7.35 -17.74
CA GLN A 34 2.36 -8.78 -18.06
C GLN A 34 1.39 -9.08 -19.21
N ALA A 35 0.23 -8.42 -19.23
CA ALA A 35 -0.73 -8.58 -20.31
C ALA A 35 -0.20 -8.07 -21.66
N LEU A 36 0.46 -6.91 -21.69
CA LEU A 36 1.08 -6.38 -22.90
C LEU A 36 2.21 -7.28 -23.40
N THR A 37 3.10 -7.73 -22.50
CA THR A 37 4.17 -8.66 -22.84
C THR A 37 3.62 -10.00 -23.34
N TYR A 38 2.55 -10.52 -22.72
CA TYR A 38 1.88 -11.73 -23.17
C TYR A 38 1.35 -11.62 -24.61
N LEU A 39 0.91 -10.43 -25.03
CA LEU A 39 0.49 -10.14 -26.41
C LEU A 39 1.64 -9.80 -27.37
N GLY A 40 2.89 -9.81 -26.89
CA GLY A 40 4.05 -9.39 -27.68
C GLY A 40 4.05 -7.88 -28.00
N ILE A 41 3.48 -7.07 -27.11
CA ILE A 41 3.44 -5.60 -27.25
C ILE A 41 4.54 -4.99 -26.36
N ASP A 42 5.57 -4.46 -27.02
CA ASP A 42 6.60 -3.64 -26.36
C ASP A 42 6.00 -2.34 -25.85
N HIS A 43 6.43 -1.92 -24.67
CA HIS A 43 5.90 -0.72 -24.03
C HIS A 43 6.94 0.00 -23.16
N TYR A 44 6.84 1.32 -23.18
CA TYR A 44 7.56 2.17 -22.23
C TYR A 44 6.79 2.33 -20.93
N TYR A 45 7.53 2.45 -19.84
CA TYR A 45 7.02 2.80 -18.53
C TYR A 45 7.53 4.17 -18.14
N LEU A 46 6.60 5.07 -17.83
CA LEU A 46 6.90 6.38 -17.27
C LEU A 46 6.13 6.53 -15.96
N THR A 47 6.75 7.17 -14.99
CA THR A 47 6.08 7.70 -13.81
C THR A 47 5.76 9.17 -14.01
N ILE A 48 4.86 9.72 -13.21
CA ILE A 48 4.68 11.18 -13.18
C ILE A 48 5.97 11.93 -12.80
N ASP A 49 6.83 11.32 -11.98
CA ASP A 49 8.12 11.87 -11.56
C ASP A 49 9.03 12.10 -12.77
N ASP A 50 8.97 11.24 -13.80
CA ASP A 50 9.73 11.40 -15.05
C ASP A 50 9.32 12.67 -15.81
N LEU A 51 8.01 12.90 -15.92
CA LEU A 51 7.48 14.08 -16.61
C LEU A 51 7.79 15.37 -15.86
N ARG A 52 7.77 15.35 -14.52
CA ARG A 52 8.23 16.47 -13.69
C ARG A 52 9.73 16.72 -13.88
N PHE A 53 10.53 15.67 -13.80
CA PHE A 53 11.98 15.76 -13.94
C PHE A 53 12.38 16.44 -15.25
N ILE A 54 11.84 16.00 -16.38
CA ILE A 54 12.22 16.53 -17.70
C ILE A 54 11.67 17.94 -17.96
N THR A 55 10.55 18.33 -17.35
CA THR A 55 9.92 19.64 -17.61
C THR A 55 10.41 20.76 -16.71
N ARG A 56 10.76 20.47 -15.46
CA ARG A 56 11.19 21.50 -14.48
C ARG A 56 12.50 21.18 -13.78
N GLY A 57 13.14 20.05 -14.09
CA GLY A 57 14.35 19.59 -13.40
C GLY A 57 14.07 19.09 -11.98
N VAL A 58 15.15 18.79 -11.26
CA VAL A 58 15.14 18.47 -9.82
C VAL A 58 15.15 19.78 -9.05
N SER A 59 14.17 20.00 -8.17
CA SER A 59 14.13 21.21 -7.31
C SER A 59 14.73 21.01 -5.91
N GLY A 60 15.38 19.87 -5.68
CA GLY A 60 16.06 19.56 -4.42
C GLY A 60 17.44 20.18 -4.36
N ASP A 61 17.98 20.30 -3.15
CA ASP A 61 19.34 20.75 -2.87
C ASP A 61 20.08 19.73 -1.97
N GLU A 62 21.29 20.07 -1.55
CA GLU A 62 22.09 19.20 -0.65
C GLU A 62 21.43 18.97 0.73
N TYR A 63 20.42 19.78 1.10
CA TYR A 63 19.72 19.69 2.37
C TYR A 63 18.32 19.06 2.26
N ASN A 64 17.71 19.08 1.07
CA ASN A 64 16.31 18.75 0.84
C ASN A 64 16.12 17.94 -0.45
N SER A 65 15.62 16.72 -0.33
CA SER A 65 15.23 15.92 -1.50
C SER A 65 13.95 16.45 -2.13
N ASP A 66 13.94 16.56 -3.47
CA ASP A 66 12.69 16.73 -4.21
C ASP A 66 11.97 15.40 -4.35
N ILE A 67 11.12 15.09 -3.37
CA ILE A 67 10.34 13.85 -3.36
C ILE A 67 9.42 13.72 -4.58
N SER A 68 9.11 14.79 -5.32
CA SER A 68 8.22 14.68 -6.49
C SER A 68 8.93 14.26 -7.78
N THR A 69 10.26 14.14 -7.74
CA THR A 69 11.11 13.61 -8.83
C THR A 69 12.02 12.46 -8.37
N LEU A 70 11.84 11.97 -7.13
CA LEU A 70 12.72 10.98 -6.52
C LEU A 70 12.59 9.58 -7.13
N ASN A 71 11.46 9.26 -7.76
CA ASN A 71 11.18 7.92 -8.28
C ASN A 71 11.19 7.84 -9.80
N THR A 72 12.07 8.60 -10.43
CA THR A 72 12.28 8.51 -11.88
C THR A 72 12.66 7.11 -12.34
N THR A 73 12.26 6.78 -13.56
CA THR A 73 12.62 5.58 -14.31
C THR A 73 13.91 5.81 -15.09
N ASN A 74 14.43 4.75 -15.71
CA ASN A 74 15.55 4.83 -16.66
C ASN A 74 15.19 5.63 -17.93
N ASN A 75 13.90 5.94 -18.14
CA ASN A 75 13.40 6.67 -19.30
C ASN A 75 13.26 8.18 -19.06
N CYS A 76 13.59 8.69 -17.88
CA CYS A 76 13.31 10.07 -17.47
C CYS A 76 13.84 11.14 -18.43
N ASP A 77 15.05 10.94 -18.97
CA ASP A 77 15.71 11.92 -19.85
C ASP A 77 15.00 12.07 -21.20
N ASN A 78 14.25 11.04 -21.62
CA ASN A 78 13.52 10.99 -22.89
C ASN A 78 12.00 11.02 -22.70
N ALA A 79 11.51 11.28 -21.49
CA ALA A 79 10.09 11.08 -21.15
C ALA A 79 9.12 11.90 -22.01
N LEU A 80 9.47 13.16 -22.35
CA LEU A 80 8.64 13.97 -23.27
C LEU A 80 8.62 13.44 -24.69
N GLU A 81 9.75 12.96 -25.20
CA GLU A 81 9.81 12.38 -26.55
C GLU A 81 8.97 11.10 -26.62
N ILE A 82 9.12 10.22 -25.62
CA ILE A 82 8.36 8.98 -25.48
C ILE A 82 6.85 9.29 -25.47
N ILE A 83 6.41 10.24 -24.64
CA ILE A 83 4.98 10.53 -24.50
C ILE A 83 4.38 11.23 -25.73
N GLN A 84 5.18 12.04 -26.44
CA GLN A 84 4.75 12.71 -27.68
C GLN A 84 4.64 11.75 -28.86
N LYS A 85 5.54 10.75 -28.95
CA LYS A 85 5.52 9.72 -29.99
C LYS A 85 4.45 8.66 -29.76
N ALA A 86 4.10 8.40 -28.49
CA ALA A 86 3.11 7.41 -28.11
C ALA A 86 1.82 7.49 -28.94
N LYS A 87 1.39 6.33 -29.45
CA LYS A 87 0.08 6.18 -30.12
C LYS A 87 -1.01 5.82 -29.12
N LEU A 88 -0.64 5.14 -28.05
CA LEU A 88 -1.53 4.70 -26.99
C LEU A 88 -0.87 4.93 -25.63
N ILE A 89 -1.59 5.60 -24.73
CA ILE A 89 -1.17 5.82 -23.35
C ILE A 89 -2.20 5.20 -22.42
N TYR A 90 -1.76 4.22 -21.64
CA TYR A 90 -2.50 3.73 -20.49
C TYR A 90 -2.08 4.55 -19.27
N ILE A 91 -3.03 5.21 -18.62
CA ILE A 91 -2.78 6.05 -17.45
C ILE A 91 -3.32 5.27 -16.25
N ILE A 92 -2.48 4.95 -15.28
CA ILE A 92 -2.90 4.29 -14.04
C ILE A 92 -2.92 5.34 -12.95
N MET A 93 -4.10 5.65 -12.40
CA MET A 93 -4.25 6.71 -11.42
C MET A 93 -5.23 6.31 -10.32
N GLY A 94 -4.86 6.55 -9.07
CA GLY A 94 -5.86 6.72 -8.03
C GLY A 94 -5.36 6.88 -6.61
N CYS A 95 -4.62 7.95 -6.36
CA CYS A 95 -4.31 8.43 -5.02
C CYS A 95 -5.17 9.67 -4.73
N PHE A 96 -6.27 9.53 -3.99
CA PHE A 96 -7.16 10.68 -3.67
C PHE A 96 -7.32 10.94 -2.18
N VAL A 97 -6.70 10.11 -1.34
CA VAL A 97 -6.61 10.38 0.09
C VAL A 97 -5.46 11.35 0.32
N ASP A 98 -5.74 12.44 1.04
CA ASP A 98 -4.76 13.47 1.38
C ASP A 98 -3.80 12.94 2.46
N TYR A 99 -2.84 12.12 2.01
CA TYR A 99 -1.75 11.60 2.82
C TYR A 99 -0.44 12.27 2.46
N LYS A 100 0.39 12.47 3.48
CA LYS A 100 1.80 12.77 3.28
C LYS A 100 2.57 11.48 3.04
N TYR A 101 2.85 11.19 1.77
CA TYR A 101 3.72 10.10 1.37
C TYR A 101 5.18 10.42 1.70
N PHE A 102 5.98 9.38 1.89
CA PHE A 102 7.35 9.53 2.37
C PHE A 102 8.30 10.08 1.30
N SER A 103 8.29 9.45 0.12
CA SER A 103 9.27 9.64 -0.95
C SER A 103 8.62 10.03 -2.29
N THR A 104 7.35 10.45 -2.29
CA THR A 104 6.63 10.82 -3.51
C THR A 104 5.50 11.81 -3.27
N ILE A 105 4.99 12.42 -4.35
CA ILE A 105 3.80 13.28 -4.36
C ILE A 105 2.89 12.81 -5.51
N PRO A 106 1.75 12.15 -5.24
CA PRO A 106 0.82 11.81 -6.30
C PRO A 106 0.31 13.04 -7.06
N PRO A 107 0.07 12.94 -8.37
CA PRO A 107 -0.39 14.08 -9.15
C PRO A 107 -1.85 14.39 -8.91
N LYS A 108 -2.21 15.63 -9.23
CA LYS A 108 -3.60 16.04 -9.42
C LYS A 108 -4.03 15.82 -10.88
N SER A 109 -5.32 15.65 -11.13
CA SER A 109 -5.86 15.47 -12.49
C SER A 109 -5.40 16.57 -13.45
N ASP A 110 -5.43 17.83 -13.03
CA ASP A 110 -5.02 18.96 -13.89
C ASP A 110 -3.52 18.95 -14.21
N GLU A 111 -2.67 18.43 -13.32
CA GLU A 111 -1.24 18.27 -13.62
C GLU A 111 -1.03 17.25 -14.74
N VAL A 112 -1.73 16.10 -14.66
CA VAL A 112 -1.68 15.08 -15.72
C VAL A 112 -2.21 15.63 -17.04
N TYR A 113 -3.26 16.46 -17.00
CA TYR A 113 -3.78 17.14 -18.18
C TYR A 113 -2.71 18.00 -18.86
N GLU A 114 -1.96 18.81 -18.09
CA GLU A 114 -0.95 19.71 -18.65
C GLU A 114 0.15 18.94 -19.42
N PHE A 115 0.56 17.77 -18.93
CA PHE A 115 1.53 16.92 -19.63
C PHE A 115 0.97 16.26 -20.90
N LEU A 116 -0.33 15.97 -20.93
CA LEU A 116 -0.95 15.18 -22.01
C LEU A 116 -1.70 16.01 -23.05
N LYS A 117 -2.04 17.27 -22.78
CA LYS A 117 -2.95 18.11 -23.61
C LYS A 117 -2.51 18.28 -25.06
N LEU A 118 -1.20 18.20 -25.34
CA LEU A 118 -0.65 18.35 -26.71
C LEU A 118 -0.40 17.00 -27.42
N THR A 119 -0.62 15.87 -26.74
CA THR A 119 -0.37 14.54 -27.30
C THR A 119 -1.55 14.09 -28.17
N LYS A 120 -1.23 13.54 -29.35
CA LYS A 120 -2.22 12.98 -30.31
C LYS A 120 -2.56 11.51 -30.02
N SER A 121 -2.05 10.97 -28.91
CA SER A 121 -2.26 9.58 -28.50
C SER A 121 -3.71 9.32 -28.13
N ARG A 122 -4.14 8.06 -28.32
CA ARG A 122 -5.32 7.54 -27.63
C ARG A 122 -4.98 7.35 -26.15
N LYS A 123 -5.85 7.79 -25.25
CA LYS A 123 -5.63 7.83 -23.79
C LYS A 123 -6.70 6.99 -23.09
N ILE A 124 -6.23 5.99 -22.35
CA ILE A 124 -7.08 5.08 -21.58
C ILE A 124 -6.72 5.27 -20.11
N LEU A 125 -7.66 5.79 -19.33
CA LEU A 125 -7.47 6.02 -17.90
C LEU A 125 -8.00 4.83 -17.10
N PHE A 126 -7.11 4.12 -16.42
CA PHE A 126 -7.47 3.18 -15.36
C PHE A 126 -7.56 3.91 -14.04
N TYR A 127 -8.79 4.14 -13.58
CA TYR A 127 -9.07 4.87 -12.35
C TYR A 127 -9.35 3.90 -11.21
N VAL A 128 -8.40 3.72 -10.30
CA VAL A 128 -8.41 2.56 -9.40
C VAL A 128 -9.42 2.67 -8.24
N LEU A 129 -9.97 3.87 -7.99
CA LEU A 129 -10.96 4.13 -6.93
C LEU A 129 -12.39 4.32 -7.48
N GLY A 130 -12.65 3.87 -8.71
CA GLY A 130 -13.99 3.90 -9.29
C GLY A 130 -14.94 2.85 -8.70
N THR A 131 -16.23 3.09 -8.90
CA THR A 131 -17.35 2.17 -8.63
C THR A 131 -18.19 2.00 -9.89
N VAL A 132 -19.12 1.04 -9.88
CA VAL A 132 -20.11 0.89 -10.95
C VAL A 132 -20.95 2.17 -11.13
N ASP A 133 -21.25 2.85 -10.02
CA ASP A 133 -22.03 4.10 -10.00
C ASP A 133 -21.21 5.35 -10.38
N GLY A 134 -19.91 5.19 -10.63
CA GLY A 134 -19.09 6.20 -11.28
C GLY A 134 -17.75 6.51 -10.60
N ILE A 135 -17.25 7.67 -10.96
CA ILE A 135 -15.93 8.19 -10.61
C ILE A 135 -16.09 9.44 -9.76
N SER A 136 -15.01 9.77 -9.05
CA SER A 136 -14.93 10.93 -8.19
C SER A 136 -15.36 12.23 -8.92
N PRO A 137 -16.19 13.11 -8.30
CA PRO A 137 -16.54 14.40 -8.88
C PRO A 137 -15.33 15.29 -9.22
N ASP A 138 -14.23 15.17 -8.46
CA ASP A 138 -12.98 15.91 -8.74
C ASP A 138 -12.44 15.59 -10.14
N TYR A 139 -12.46 14.31 -10.53
CA TYR A 139 -12.11 13.94 -11.89
C TYR A 139 -13.17 14.43 -12.89
N GLN A 140 -14.47 14.24 -12.59
CA GLN A 140 -15.55 14.65 -13.50
C GLN A 140 -15.49 16.13 -13.89
N ASN A 141 -15.06 16.97 -12.95
CA ASN A 141 -14.95 18.42 -13.13
C ASN A 141 -13.56 18.87 -13.59
N SER A 142 -12.59 17.96 -13.72
CA SER A 142 -11.21 18.29 -14.10
C SER A 142 -11.03 18.50 -15.61
N LYS A 143 -9.98 19.23 -15.99
CA LYS A 143 -9.62 19.39 -17.41
C LYS A 143 -9.20 18.07 -18.05
N LEU A 144 -8.62 17.16 -17.26
CA LEU A 144 -8.17 15.85 -17.72
C LEU A 144 -9.29 15.07 -18.42
N ARG A 145 -10.50 15.10 -17.88
CA ARG A 145 -11.67 14.43 -18.48
C ARG A 145 -11.87 14.79 -19.96
N THR A 146 -11.54 16.01 -20.35
CA THR A 146 -11.79 16.51 -21.73
C THR A 146 -10.87 15.87 -22.78
N ILE A 147 -9.77 15.24 -22.37
CA ILE A 147 -8.78 14.62 -23.28
C ILE A 147 -8.70 13.10 -23.15
N ILE A 148 -9.43 12.47 -22.22
CA ILE A 148 -9.44 11.02 -22.03
C ILE A 148 -10.45 10.37 -22.97
N ASP A 149 -10.01 9.41 -23.77
CA ASP A 149 -10.87 8.71 -24.74
C ASP A 149 -11.69 7.59 -24.08
N HIS A 150 -11.15 6.95 -23.05
CA HIS A 150 -11.84 5.90 -22.30
C HIS A 150 -11.43 5.90 -20.83
N VAL A 151 -12.39 5.79 -19.94
CA VAL A 151 -12.16 5.57 -18.51
C VAL A 151 -12.57 4.14 -18.18
N GLU A 152 -11.68 3.42 -17.51
CA GLU A 152 -11.91 2.05 -17.09
C GLU A 152 -11.71 1.88 -15.58
N PHE A 153 -12.50 0.98 -15.00
CA PHE A 153 -12.41 0.59 -13.60
C PHE A 153 -12.12 -0.90 -13.48
N GLY A 154 -11.55 -1.34 -12.36
CA GLY A 154 -11.27 -2.76 -12.13
C GLY A 154 -9.96 -3.23 -12.77
N ASN A 155 -9.96 -4.43 -13.35
CA ASN A 155 -8.74 -5.17 -13.67
C ASN A 155 -8.09 -4.73 -14.99
N THR A 156 -6.90 -4.11 -14.92
CA THR A 156 -6.16 -3.58 -16.08
C THR A 156 -5.86 -4.65 -17.15
N TYR A 157 -5.45 -5.85 -16.72
CA TYR A 157 -5.14 -6.93 -17.64
C TYR A 157 -6.36 -7.47 -18.40
N ARG A 158 -7.54 -7.50 -17.76
CA ARG A 158 -8.79 -7.96 -18.40
C ARG A 158 -9.15 -7.04 -19.55
N TYR A 159 -9.06 -5.73 -19.34
CA TYR A 159 -9.30 -4.74 -20.39
C TYR A 159 -8.48 -5.02 -21.66
N VAL A 160 -7.17 -5.27 -21.49
CA VAL A 160 -6.24 -5.51 -22.59
C VAL A 160 -6.46 -6.86 -23.26
N ILE A 161 -6.53 -7.95 -22.49
CA ILE A 161 -6.61 -9.29 -23.08
C ILE A 161 -8.00 -9.61 -23.64
N GLU A 162 -9.06 -9.18 -22.95
CA GLU A 162 -10.45 -9.44 -23.36
C GLU A 162 -10.94 -8.41 -24.39
N ASN A 163 -10.11 -7.45 -24.79
CA ASN A 163 -10.41 -6.40 -25.78
C ASN A 163 -11.68 -5.59 -25.47
N ASN A 164 -11.90 -5.25 -24.19
CA ASN A 164 -13.05 -4.48 -23.72
C ASN A 164 -14.43 -5.06 -24.17
N LYS A 165 -14.53 -6.39 -24.29
CA LYS A 165 -15.80 -7.06 -24.68
C LYS A 165 -16.79 -7.22 -23.52
N HIS A 166 -16.33 -7.06 -22.29
CA HIS A 166 -17.14 -7.24 -21.08
C HIS A 166 -17.47 -5.89 -20.45
N ALA A 167 -18.73 -5.71 -20.06
CA ALA A 167 -19.22 -4.47 -19.46
C ALA A 167 -18.75 -4.24 -18.01
N ASP A 168 -18.41 -5.32 -17.28
CA ASP A 168 -17.89 -5.24 -15.91
C ASP A 168 -16.62 -6.08 -15.77
N ILE A 169 -15.51 -5.41 -15.45
CA ILE A 169 -14.22 -6.03 -15.20
C ILE A 169 -13.72 -5.86 -13.75
N PHE A 170 -14.59 -5.47 -12.81
CA PHE A 170 -14.28 -5.48 -11.38
C PHE A 170 -13.99 -6.89 -10.84
N PRO A 171 -14.83 -7.92 -11.13
CA PRO A 171 -14.49 -9.28 -10.75
C PRO A 171 -13.19 -9.73 -11.44
N PRO A 172 -12.28 -10.39 -10.72
CA PRO A 172 -11.07 -10.91 -11.35
C PRO A 172 -11.38 -12.12 -12.25
N ASN A 173 -10.55 -12.33 -13.26
CA ASN A 173 -10.50 -13.54 -14.06
C ASN A 173 -9.17 -14.24 -13.77
N TYR A 174 -9.16 -15.13 -12.78
CA TYR A 174 -7.91 -15.71 -12.28
C TYR A 174 -7.25 -16.71 -13.22
N ASP A 175 -8.02 -17.41 -14.05
CA ASP A 175 -7.46 -18.25 -15.11
C ASP A 175 -6.66 -17.41 -16.11
N LEU A 176 -7.22 -16.25 -16.48
CA LEU A 176 -6.54 -15.30 -17.34
C LEU A 176 -5.32 -14.68 -16.66
N LEU A 177 -5.43 -14.28 -15.39
CA LEU A 177 -4.31 -13.72 -14.64
C LEU A 177 -3.17 -14.72 -14.51
N GLU A 178 -3.47 -16.00 -14.25
CA GLU A 178 -2.49 -17.08 -14.22
C GLU A 178 -1.77 -17.21 -15.56
N LYS A 179 -2.53 -17.20 -16.67
CA LYS A 179 -1.99 -17.31 -18.02
C LYS A 179 -0.97 -16.21 -18.36
N ILE A 180 -1.22 -14.97 -17.96
CA ILE A 180 -0.31 -13.85 -18.23
C ILE A 180 0.83 -13.76 -17.19
N SER A 181 0.66 -14.34 -16.00
CA SER A 181 1.62 -14.24 -14.90
C SER A 181 2.97 -14.92 -15.17
N SER A 182 3.02 -15.80 -16.18
CA SER A 182 4.28 -16.39 -16.66
C SER A 182 5.12 -15.43 -17.51
N SER A 183 4.54 -14.33 -18.00
CA SER A 183 5.26 -13.32 -18.77
C SER A 183 6.06 -12.41 -17.84
N GLU A 184 7.34 -12.20 -18.16
CA GLU A 184 8.19 -11.25 -17.45
C GLU A 184 7.79 -9.81 -17.79
N PRO A 185 7.33 -9.01 -16.82
CA PRO A 185 6.88 -7.65 -17.12
C PRO A 185 8.05 -6.72 -17.44
N GLN A 186 8.00 -6.09 -18.62
CA GLN A 186 9.05 -5.18 -19.11
C GLN A 186 9.29 -3.97 -18.19
N ILE A 187 8.31 -3.58 -17.37
CA ILE A 187 8.43 -2.42 -16.47
C ILE A 187 9.57 -2.57 -15.45
N ILE A 188 9.91 -3.80 -15.04
CA ILE A 188 10.89 -4.02 -13.96
C ILE A 188 12.28 -3.52 -14.35
N GLN A 189 12.70 -3.76 -15.60
CA GLN A 189 14.01 -3.32 -16.11
C GLN A 189 14.07 -1.81 -16.39
N GLN A 190 12.92 -1.13 -16.39
CA GLN A 190 12.84 0.31 -16.63
C GLN A 190 12.94 1.11 -15.32
N LEU A 191 12.98 0.45 -14.16
CA LEU A 191 13.03 1.10 -12.85
C LEU A 191 14.47 1.23 -12.34
N LYS A 192 14.80 2.38 -11.73
CA LYS A 192 16.12 2.64 -11.13
C LYS A 192 16.32 1.92 -9.80
N TYR A 193 15.27 1.87 -8.99
CA TYR A 193 15.36 1.45 -7.59
C TYR A 193 14.54 0.19 -7.32
N PRO A 194 14.93 -0.61 -6.30
CA PRO A 194 14.16 -1.76 -5.84
C PRO A 194 12.70 -1.43 -5.58
N ILE A 195 11.85 -2.45 -5.73
CA ILE A 195 10.41 -2.34 -5.58
C ILE A 195 9.89 -3.36 -4.57
N ILE A 196 8.78 -3.01 -3.91
CA ILE A 196 7.92 -3.97 -3.22
C ILE A 196 6.82 -4.34 -4.21
N ALA A 197 6.82 -5.58 -4.69
CA ALA A 197 5.78 -6.06 -5.60
C ALA A 197 4.54 -6.40 -4.79
N GLU A 198 3.42 -5.73 -5.11
CA GLU A 198 2.12 -6.19 -4.67
C GLU A 198 1.74 -7.46 -5.42
N ILE A 199 1.32 -8.47 -4.67
CA ILE A 199 0.86 -9.73 -5.22
C ILE A 199 -0.59 -9.93 -4.78
N GLU A 200 -1.49 -9.93 -5.76
CA GLU A 200 -2.90 -10.23 -5.51
C GLU A 200 -3.07 -11.68 -5.09
N THR A 201 -3.69 -11.91 -3.94
CA THR A 201 -4.03 -13.28 -3.49
C THR A 201 -5.52 -13.60 -3.65
N GLY A 202 -6.37 -12.59 -3.81
CA GLY A 202 -7.82 -12.71 -3.93
C GLY A 202 -8.48 -11.34 -4.11
N ALA A 203 -9.78 -11.32 -4.32
CA ALA A 203 -10.57 -10.11 -4.43
C ALA A 203 -11.94 -10.31 -3.77
N GLY A 204 -12.59 -9.20 -3.40
CA GLY A 204 -13.87 -9.22 -2.68
C GLY A 204 -13.70 -9.38 -1.17
N CYS A 205 -14.65 -8.81 -0.42
CA CYS A 205 -14.65 -8.83 1.04
C CYS A 205 -15.65 -9.86 1.56
N ASN A 206 -15.24 -10.71 2.49
CA ASN A 206 -16.11 -11.70 3.13
C ASN A 206 -17.09 -11.10 4.14
N THR A 207 -16.98 -9.80 4.43
CA THR A 207 -17.90 -9.04 5.28
C THR A 207 -18.21 -7.66 4.67
N PRO A 208 -18.84 -7.59 3.48
CA PRO A 208 -18.99 -6.36 2.68
C PRO A 208 -20.16 -5.48 3.14
N PHE A 209 -20.32 -5.31 4.46
CA PHE A 209 -21.48 -4.63 5.06
C PHE A 209 -21.21 -3.19 5.50
N CYS A 210 -19.92 -2.83 5.65
CA CYS A 210 -19.47 -1.54 6.16
C CYS A 210 -20.02 -0.41 5.27
N SER A 211 -20.74 0.55 5.85
CA SER A 211 -21.47 1.59 5.10
C SER A 211 -20.58 2.57 4.32
N PHE A 212 -19.30 2.68 4.69
CA PHE A 212 -18.33 3.62 4.12
C PHE A 212 -17.26 2.95 3.24
N CYS A 213 -17.24 1.63 3.16
CA CYS A 213 -16.13 0.88 2.54
C CYS A 213 -16.35 0.70 1.03
N ILE A 214 -15.29 0.89 0.24
CA ILE A 214 -15.32 0.68 -1.21
C ILE A 214 -15.64 -0.77 -1.59
N GLU A 215 -15.19 -1.75 -0.80
CA GLU A 215 -15.48 -3.17 -1.05
C GLU A 215 -16.99 -3.47 -0.94
N SER A 216 -17.70 -2.80 -0.01
CA SER A 216 -19.15 -2.91 0.13
C SER A 216 -19.90 -2.30 -1.05
N VAL A 217 -19.35 -1.25 -1.68
CA VAL A 217 -19.95 -0.60 -2.85
C VAL A 217 -19.71 -1.44 -4.10
N ARG A 218 -18.51 -1.99 -4.27
CA ARG A 218 -18.15 -2.85 -5.41
C ARG A 218 -18.86 -4.20 -5.38
N LYS A 219 -19.21 -4.71 -4.19
CA LYS A 219 -19.92 -5.99 -3.99
C LYS A 219 -19.30 -7.17 -4.74
N ILE A 220 -17.96 -7.17 -4.88
CA ILE A 220 -17.24 -8.27 -5.50
C ILE A 220 -17.38 -9.50 -4.59
N THR A 221 -17.85 -10.60 -5.17
CA THR A 221 -17.91 -11.87 -4.44
C THR A 221 -16.50 -12.34 -4.12
N PRO A 222 -16.21 -12.75 -2.86
CA PRO A 222 -14.90 -13.26 -2.49
C PRO A 222 -14.44 -14.39 -3.41
N SER A 223 -13.27 -14.21 -4.01
CA SER A 223 -12.61 -15.19 -4.86
C SER A 223 -11.11 -15.16 -4.57
N TYR A 224 -10.45 -16.31 -4.72
CA TYR A 224 -9.05 -16.48 -4.35
C TYR A 224 -8.28 -17.13 -5.48
N ARG A 225 -7.03 -16.70 -5.68
CA ARG A 225 -6.08 -17.41 -6.54
C ARG A 225 -5.60 -18.67 -5.83
N THR A 226 -5.22 -19.67 -6.60
CA THR A 226 -4.56 -20.86 -6.05
C THR A 226 -3.13 -20.55 -5.60
N PRO A 227 -2.55 -21.36 -4.68
CA PRO A 227 -1.14 -21.22 -4.30
C PRO A 227 -0.20 -21.26 -5.50
N GLU A 228 -0.47 -22.13 -6.49
CA GLU A 228 0.39 -22.31 -7.67
C GLU A 228 0.37 -21.07 -8.58
N SER A 229 -0.81 -20.49 -8.79
CA SER A 229 -0.96 -19.26 -9.57
C SER A 229 -0.15 -18.11 -8.95
N ILE A 230 -0.21 -17.97 -7.62
CA ILE A 230 0.51 -16.92 -6.89
C ILE A 230 2.03 -17.20 -6.90
N THR A 231 2.45 -18.42 -6.56
CA THR A 231 3.88 -18.78 -6.47
C THR A 231 4.57 -18.72 -7.83
N SER A 232 3.86 -19.07 -8.91
CA SER A 232 4.33 -18.92 -10.28
C SER A 232 4.63 -17.46 -10.63
N GLN A 233 3.69 -16.53 -10.35
CA GLN A 233 3.90 -15.10 -10.60
C GLN A 233 5.07 -14.55 -9.79
N ILE A 234 5.16 -14.90 -8.49
CA ILE A 234 6.27 -14.48 -7.63
C ILE A 234 7.61 -14.98 -8.19
N LYS A 235 7.68 -16.25 -8.62
CA LYS A 235 8.90 -16.82 -9.24
C LYS A 235 9.27 -16.08 -10.53
N THR A 236 8.31 -15.71 -11.37
CA THR A 236 8.55 -14.89 -12.57
C THR A 236 9.17 -13.54 -12.20
N LEU A 237 8.57 -12.81 -11.25
CA LEU A 237 9.10 -11.52 -10.78
C LEU A 237 10.45 -11.66 -10.07
N TYR A 238 10.66 -12.76 -9.35
CA TYR A 238 11.92 -13.03 -8.69
C TYR A 238 13.06 -13.23 -9.71
N ARG A 239 12.82 -13.89 -10.84
CA ARG A 239 13.81 -14.05 -11.92
C ARG A 239 14.21 -12.72 -12.55
N THR A 240 13.31 -11.74 -12.59
CA THR A 240 13.61 -10.39 -13.11
C THR A 240 14.35 -9.49 -12.11
N GLY A 241 14.63 -9.98 -10.89
CA GLY A 241 15.41 -9.27 -9.87
C GLY A 241 14.61 -8.75 -8.68
N VAL A 242 13.28 -8.92 -8.64
CA VAL A 242 12.46 -8.50 -7.50
C VAL A 242 12.79 -9.34 -6.27
N ARG A 243 12.92 -8.71 -5.09
CA ARG A 243 13.26 -9.36 -3.81
C ARG A 243 12.30 -9.04 -2.66
N TYR A 244 11.36 -8.10 -2.85
CA TYR A 244 10.42 -7.66 -1.82
C TYR A 244 9.00 -7.90 -2.32
N PHE A 245 8.22 -8.69 -1.59
CA PHE A 245 6.87 -9.10 -1.97
C PHE A 245 5.87 -8.84 -0.86
N ARG A 246 4.74 -8.23 -1.17
CA ARG A 246 3.62 -8.11 -0.23
C ARG A 246 2.39 -8.82 -0.80
N LEU A 247 1.88 -9.79 -0.05
CA LEU A 247 0.63 -10.49 -0.34
C LEU A 247 -0.53 -9.55 0.01
N GLY A 248 -1.04 -8.85 -1.01
CA GLY A 248 -1.96 -7.73 -0.89
C GLY A 248 -3.08 -7.80 -1.92
N ARG A 249 -3.60 -6.63 -2.31
CA ARG A 249 -4.74 -6.47 -3.23
C ARG A 249 -6.02 -7.17 -2.76
N GLN A 250 -6.20 -7.31 -1.45
CA GLN A 250 -7.34 -7.98 -0.85
C GLN A 250 -7.68 -7.38 0.54
N PRO A 251 -8.95 -7.45 0.99
CA PRO A 251 -9.39 -6.78 2.22
C PRO A 251 -9.20 -7.57 3.53
N ASN A 252 -8.86 -8.86 3.46
CA ASN A 252 -8.63 -9.76 4.60
C ASN A 252 -7.81 -11.04 4.26
N PHE A 253 -6.49 -11.03 4.50
CA PHE A 253 -5.58 -12.15 4.15
C PHE A 253 -5.94 -13.41 4.93
N PHE A 254 -6.44 -13.25 6.15
CA PHE A 254 -6.86 -14.35 7.01
C PHE A 254 -8.06 -15.12 6.47
N GLN A 255 -8.71 -14.65 5.40
CA GLN A 255 -9.75 -15.38 4.70
C GLN A 255 -9.27 -16.09 3.43
N TYR A 256 -7.98 -15.98 3.08
CA TYR A 256 -7.42 -16.64 1.90
C TYR A 256 -7.83 -18.12 1.84
N GLN A 257 -8.35 -18.55 0.68
CA GLN A 257 -8.86 -19.91 0.45
C GLN A 257 -9.84 -20.37 1.55
N ASN A 258 -10.73 -19.48 2.00
CA ASN A 258 -11.72 -19.72 3.06
C ASN A 258 -11.10 -20.17 4.40
N GLN A 259 -9.93 -19.62 4.76
CA GLN A 259 -9.15 -20.02 5.93
C GLN A 259 -8.62 -21.46 5.87
N ASP A 260 -8.41 -22.02 4.68
CA ASP A 260 -7.74 -23.31 4.53
C ASP A 260 -6.26 -23.20 4.88
N ILE A 261 -5.88 -23.78 6.02
CA ILE A 261 -4.52 -23.74 6.54
C ILE A 261 -3.55 -24.50 5.63
N SER A 262 -4.00 -25.57 4.96
CA SER A 262 -3.15 -26.33 4.06
C SER A 262 -2.74 -25.49 2.85
N GLN A 263 -3.66 -24.69 2.33
CA GLN A 263 -3.42 -23.78 1.21
C GLN A 263 -2.54 -22.59 1.62
N VAL A 264 -2.74 -22.02 2.82
CA VAL A 264 -1.88 -20.96 3.37
C VAL A 264 -0.45 -21.48 3.58
N HIS A 265 -0.31 -22.65 4.20
CA HIS A 265 0.97 -23.31 4.42
C HIS A 265 1.69 -23.54 3.09
N ARG A 266 0.99 -24.17 2.13
CA ARG A 266 1.52 -24.45 0.80
C ARG A 266 1.99 -23.17 0.09
N LEU A 267 1.15 -22.14 0.08
CA LEU A 267 1.49 -20.84 -0.51
C LEU A 267 2.78 -20.27 0.08
N LEU A 268 2.86 -20.15 1.40
CA LEU A 268 3.99 -19.50 2.06
C LEU A 268 5.28 -20.34 1.98
N ALA A 269 5.18 -21.67 2.11
CA ALA A 269 6.31 -22.58 1.98
C ALA A 269 6.86 -22.58 0.55
N GLU A 270 6.00 -22.70 -0.47
CA GLU A 270 6.44 -22.69 -1.88
C GLU A 270 7.09 -21.36 -2.29
N ILE A 271 6.65 -20.22 -1.72
CA ILE A 271 7.32 -18.93 -1.92
C ILE A 271 8.73 -18.98 -1.33
N ARG A 272 8.89 -19.47 -0.11
CA ARG A 272 10.21 -19.58 0.55
C ARG A 272 11.16 -20.48 -0.24
N ASP A 273 10.70 -21.68 -0.60
CA ASP A 273 11.51 -22.65 -1.33
C ASP A 273 11.86 -22.16 -2.74
N GLY A 274 10.91 -21.48 -3.41
CA GLY A 274 11.09 -20.97 -4.76
C GLY A 274 11.94 -19.70 -4.87
N CYS A 275 12.08 -18.94 -3.78
CA CYS A 275 12.73 -17.62 -3.77
C CYS A 275 13.72 -17.50 -2.58
N PRO A 276 14.79 -18.31 -2.53
CA PRO A 276 15.63 -18.44 -1.34
C PRO A 276 16.32 -17.13 -0.91
N ASN A 277 16.56 -16.20 -1.83
CA ASN A 277 17.20 -14.91 -1.53
C ASN A 277 16.19 -13.75 -1.43
N LEU A 278 14.90 -14.01 -1.25
CA LEU A 278 13.94 -12.93 -1.00
C LEU A 278 14.37 -12.14 0.24
N SER A 279 14.21 -10.82 0.19
CA SER A 279 14.56 -9.92 1.30
C SER A 279 13.34 -9.55 2.15
N MET A 280 12.13 -9.65 1.60
CA MET A 280 10.89 -9.33 2.31
C MET A 280 9.72 -10.13 1.75
N LEU A 281 8.93 -10.72 2.65
CA LEU A 281 7.61 -11.30 2.35
C LEU A 281 6.65 -10.90 3.46
N HIS A 282 5.76 -9.96 3.18
CA HIS A 282 4.75 -9.51 4.13
C HIS A 282 3.35 -9.83 3.63
N ILE A 283 2.37 -9.68 4.51
CA ILE A 283 0.95 -9.68 4.16
C ILE A 283 0.39 -8.26 4.27
N ASP A 284 -0.85 -8.08 3.83
CA ASP A 284 -1.65 -6.91 4.14
C ASP A 284 -3.07 -7.29 4.56
N ASN A 285 -3.76 -6.33 5.20
CA ASN A 285 -5.15 -6.35 5.62
C ASN A 285 -5.64 -7.61 6.37
N ALA A 286 -6.18 -7.40 7.57
CA ALA A 286 -6.74 -8.45 8.40
C ALA A 286 -8.11 -8.02 8.96
N ASN A 287 -9.03 -8.98 9.01
CA ASN A 287 -10.31 -8.81 9.68
C ASN A 287 -10.28 -9.48 11.06
N ILE A 288 -10.76 -8.76 12.08
CA ILE A 288 -10.77 -9.23 13.48
C ILE A 288 -11.48 -10.59 13.65
N VAL A 289 -12.60 -10.84 12.95
CA VAL A 289 -13.35 -12.10 13.12
C VAL A 289 -12.62 -13.28 12.49
N SER A 290 -11.91 -13.06 11.38
CA SER A 290 -11.08 -14.08 10.75
C SER A 290 -9.84 -14.39 11.59
N VAL A 291 -9.25 -13.39 12.25
CA VAL A 291 -8.08 -13.55 13.14
C VAL A 291 -8.40 -14.39 14.37
N ILE A 292 -9.53 -14.11 15.05
CA ILE A 292 -9.88 -14.81 16.32
C ILE A 292 -10.39 -16.24 16.10
N SER A 293 -10.58 -16.68 14.86
CA SER A 293 -11.04 -18.03 14.56
C SER A 293 -9.94 -19.06 14.89
N LYS A 294 -10.35 -20.33 15.07
CA LYS A 294 -9.40 -21.44 15.30
C LYS A 294 -8.37 -21.55 14.17
N ASN A 295 -8.79 -21.33 12.92
CA ASN A 295 -7.90 -21.37 11.77
C ASN A 295 -7.07 -20.08 11.67
N GLY A 296 -7.64 -18.92 12.01
CA GLY A 296 -6.92 -17.64 12.07
C GLY A 296 -5.68 -17.71 12.95
N ILE A 297 -5.79 -18.26 14.16
CA ILE A 297 -4.65 -18.46 15.06
C ILE A 297 -3.55 -19.33 14.43
N LYS A 298 -3.92 -20.35 13.66
CA LYS A 298 -2.95 -21.22 12.95
C LYS A 298 -2.32 -20.48 11.76
N ILE A 299 -3.09 -19.67 11.03
CA ILE A 299 -2.58 -18.81 9.96
C ILE A 299 -1.52 -17.83 10.50
N ILE A 300 -1.72 -17.25 11.69
CA ILE A 300 -0.70 -16.39 12.34
C ILE A 300 0.63 -17.16 12.50
N LYS A 301 0.58 -18.43 12.91
CA LYS A 301 1.77 -19.25 13.08
C LYS A 301 2.48 -19.54 11.76
N GLU A 302 1.73 -19.79 10.68
CA GLU A 302 2.31 -19.94 9.34
C GLU A 302 2.95 -18.63 8.85
N ILE A 303 2.31 -17.48 9.08
CA ILE A 303 2.89 -16.15 8.78
C ILE A 303 4.17 -15.94 9.58
N VAL A 304 4.18 -16.19 10.89
CA VAL A 304 5.36 -16.02 11.74
C VAL A 304 6.50 -16.96 11.33
N ARG A 305 6.18 -18.16 10.83
CA ARG A 305 7.16 -19.14 10.34
C ARG A 305 7.78 -18.73 9.00
N TYR A 306 6.96 -18.27 8.06
CA TYR A 306 7.35 -18.13 6.66
C TYR A 306 7.39 -16.70 6.13
N CYS A 307 6.92 -15.68 6.85
CA CYS A 307 7.08 -14.28 6.46
C CYS A 307 8.35 -13.67 7.09
N THR A 308 8.79 -12.53 6.58
CA THR A 308 9.94 -11.82 7.16
C THR A 308 9.50 -10.96 8.34
N SER A 309 10.43 -10.63 9.23
CA SER A 309 10.20 -9.69 10.34
C SER A 309 9.86 -8.28 9.87
N GLY A 310 9.26 -7.50 10.77
CA GLY A 310 8.67 -6.20 10.45
C GLY A 310 7.30 -6.30 9.78
N ASN A 311 6.71 -7.51 9.71
CA ASN A 311 5.40 -7.71 9.13
C ASN A 311 4.30 -7.11 10.02
N ILE A 312 3.25 -6.61 9.38
CA ILE A 312 2.11 -5.99 10.05
C ILE A 312 0.85 -6.66 9.53
N ALA A 313 -0.09 -6.93 10.43
CA ALA A 313 -1.47 -7.25 10.09
C ALA A 313 -2.35 -6.02 10.38
N PRO A 314 -2.61 -5.14 9.38
CA PRO A 314 -3.51 -4.01 9.55
C PRO A 314 -4.93 -4.46 9.88
N LEU A 315 -5.44 -4.02 11.02
CA LEU A 315 -6.81 -4.21 11.45
C LEU A 315 -7.58 -2.90 11.21
N GLY A 316 -8.55 -2.95 10.30
CA GLY A 316 -9.59 -1.93 10.21
C GLY A 316 -10.50 -2.03 11.43
N ILE A 317 -10.12 -1.43 12.56
CA ILE A 317 -10.94 -1.41 13.78
C ILE A 317 -12.02 -0.35 13.64
N GLU A 318 -11.68 0.78 13.04
CA GLU A 318 -12.49 1.98 12.81
C GLU A 318 -12.91 2.71 14.09
N SER A 319 -13.46 1.99 15.07
CA SER A 319 -13.82 2.48 16.40
C SER A 319 -13.92 1.31 17.40
N PHE A 320 -13.61 1.55 18.66
CA PHE A 320 -13.89 0.65 19.79
C PHE A 320 -15.25 0.94 20.46
N ASP A 321 -16.00 1.92 19.98
CA ASP A 321 -17.38 2.17 20.42
C ASP A 321 -18.35 1.29 19.64
N ASP A 322 -18.97 0.31 20.32
CA ASP A 322 -19.90 -0.65 19.70
C ASP A 322 -21.17 0.01 19.13
N ASN A 323 -21.58 1.19 19.62
CA ASN A 323 -22.68 1.94 19.02
C ASN A 323 -22.29 2.44 17.62
N VAL A 324 -21.12 3.06 17.50
CA VAL A 324 -20.57 3.50 16.21
C VAL A 324 -20.40 2.30 15.28
N ARG A 325 -19.80 1.20 15.76
CA ARG A 325 -19.58 -0.03 14.97
C ARG A 325 -20.89 -0.59 14.43
N THR A 326 -21.93 -0.62 15.24
CA THR A 326 -23.27 -1.08 14.84
C THR A 326 -23.87 -0.16 13.77
N THR A 327 -23.81 1.17 13.95
CA THR A 327 -24.32 2.14 12.98
C THR A 327 -23.65 1.99 11.61
N ILE A 328 -22.32 1.81 11.58
CA ILE A 328 -21.58 1.63 10.32
C ILE A 328 -21.62 0.19 9.79
N ARG A 329 -22.31 -0.72 10.49
CA ARG A 329 -22.39 -2.17 10.20
C ARG A 329 -21.02 -2.83 10.10
N LYS A 330 -20.10 -2.44 10.99
CA LYS A 330 -18.78 -3.07 11.09
C LYS A 330 -18.92 -4.45 11.75
N THR A 331 -18.43 -5.48 11.08
CA THR A 331 -18.45 -6.84 11.64
C THR A 331 -17.54 -6.97 12.85
N GLY A 332 -18.07 -7.62 13.90
CA GLY A 332 -17.39 -7.92 15.16
C GLY A 332 -17.48 -6.80 16.20
N THR A 333 -17.26 -7.14 17.46
CA THR A 333 -17.34 -6.20 18.61
C THR A 333 -15.98 -5.58 18.96
N ALA A 334 -15.99 -4.55 19.81
CA ALA A 334 -14.78 -3.95 20.37
C ALA A 334 -13.93 -4.95 21.17
N GLU A 335 -14.55 -5.82 21.97
CA GLU A 335 -13.83 -6.90 22.68
C GLU A 335 -13.23 -7.95 21.73
N GLN A 336 -13.90 -8.25 20.61
CA GLN A 336 -13.31 -9.11 19.58
C GLN A 336 -12.11 -8.44 18.88
N ALA A 337 -12.16 -7.11 18.69
CA ALA A 337 -11.03 -6.35 18.17
C ALA A 337 -9.84 -6.38 19.15
N TYR A 338 -10.11 -6.18 20.45
CA TYR A 338 -9.11 -6.33 21.50
C TYR A 338 -8.50 -7.75 21.49
N LYS A 339 -9.33 -8.80 21.44
CA LYS A 339 -8.86 -10.18 21.36
C LYS A 339 -8.01 -10.46 20.13
N ALA A 340 -8.37 -9.93 18.97
CA ALA A 340 -7.57 -10.06 17.74
C ALA A 340 -6.17 -9.43 17.91
N ILE A 341 -6.11 -8.24 18.52
CA ILE A 341 -4.84 -7.57 18.86
C ILE A 341 -4.00 -8.44 19.80
N SER A 342 -4.59 -8.95 20.88
CA SER A 342 -3.90 -9.79 21.86
C SER A 342 -3.28 -11.02 21.20
N ILE A 343 -4.06 -11.77 20.41
CA ILE A 343 -3.59 -12.99 19.75
C ILE A 343 -2.40 -12.70 18.82
N ILE A 344 -2.49 -11.68 17.96
CA ILE A 344 -1.40 -11.36 17.03
C ILE A 344 -0.16 -10.90 17.81
N SER A 345 -0.35 -10.04 18.82
CA SER A 345 0.74 -9.57 19.68
C SER A 345 1.46 -10.71 20.39
N GLU A 346 0.72 -11.61 21.03
CA GLU A 346 1.27 -12.71 21.82
C GLU A 346 2.08 -13.69 20.96
N ILE A 347 1.60 -14.01 19.75
CA ILE A 347 2.26 -14.98 18.87
C ILE A 347 3.39 -14.33 18.05
N GLY A 348 3.21 -13.09 17.60
CA GLY A 348 4.10 -12.47 16.61
C GLY A 348 5.12 -11.47 17.16
N SER A 349 5.09 -11.16 18.46
CA SER A 349 6.02 -10.20 19.08
C SER A 349 7.46 -10.69 19.23
N GLU A 350 7.71 -12.00 19.03
CA GLU A 350 9.06 -12.55 18.89
C GLU A 350 9.82 -11.78 17.79
N ARG A 351 11.09 -11.47 18.02
CA ARG A 351 11.90 -10.71 17.07
C ARG A 351 12.68 -11.64 16.15
N GLY A 352 12.90 -11.21 14.91
CA GLY A 352 13.89 -11.85 14.05
C GLY A 352 15.28 -11.21 14.18
N ASP A 353 16.17 -11.62 13.28
CA ASP A 353 17.60 -11.25 13.28
C ASP A 353 17.85 -9.76 12.97
N ASP A 354 16.83 -9.07 12.44
CA ASP A 354 16.80 -7.63 12.18
C ASP A 354 16.30 -6.80 13.38
N CYS A 355 16.12 -7.45 14.53
CA CYS A 355 15.53 -6.91 15.75
C CYS A 355 14.09 -6.40 15.61
N LEU A 356 13.41 -6.63 14.48
CA LEU A 356 12.00 -6.28 14.32
C LEU A 356 11.12 -7.47 14.77
N PRO A 357 9.95 -7.21 15.36
CA PRO A 357 8.96 -8.25 15.63
C PRO A 357 8.54 -8.98 14.35
N LYS A 358 8.30 -10.29 14.43
CA LYS A 358 7.92 -11.12 13.29
C LYS A 358 6.59 -10.72 12.69
N LEU A 359 5.58 -10.45 13.53
CA LEU A 359 4.28 -9.95 13.11
C LEU A 359 3.62 -9.15 14.24
N LEU A 360 3.14 -7.94 13.96
CA LEU A 360 2.34 -7.18 14.92
C LEU A 360 1.02 -6.70 14.32
N PRO A 361 -0.03 -6.50 15.16
CA PRO A 361 -1.25 -5.85 14.71
C PRO A 361 -0.99 -4.36 14.43
N GLY A 362 -1.60 -3.83 13.38
CA GLY A 362 -1.68 -2.39 13.11
C GLY A 362 -3.09 -1.88 13.34
N ILE A 363 -3.28 -0.84 14.15
CA ILE A 363 -4.61 -0.31 14.44
C ILE A 363 -4.97 0.79 13.43
N ASN A 364 -6.15 0.72 12.80
CA ASN A 364 -6.73 1.83 12.05
C ASN A 364 -8.01 2.30 12.75
N LEU A 365 -8.07 3.58 13.12
CA LEU A 365 -9.23 4.27 13.68
C LEU A 365 -9.66 5.41 12.74
N ILE A 366 -10.96 5.67 12.68
CA ILE A 366 -11.54 6.70 11.83
C ILE A 366 -12.32 7.70 12.68
N TYR A 367 -12.02 8.97 12.49
CA TYR A 367 -12.75 10.10 13.05
C TYR A 367 -13.88 10.53 12.12
N GLY A 368 -15.02 10.92 12.71
CA GLY A 368 -16.18 11.43 11.99
C GLY A 368 -17.10 10.35 11.46
N LEU A 369 -17.08 9.16 12.06
CA LEU A 369 -18.01 8.10 11.71
C LEU A 369 -19.44 8.45 12.19
N PRO A 370 -20.49 7.98 11.47
CA PRO A 370 -21.87 8.10 11.94
C PRO A 370 -22.05 7.62 13.39
N SER A 371 -22.84 8.37 14.17
CA SER A 371 -23.10 8.14 15.60
C SER A 371 -21.90 8.33 16.54
N GLN A 372 -20.76 8.84 16.07
CA GLN A 372 -19.64 9.22 16.93
C GLN A 372 -20.04 10.36 17.88
N THR A 373 -19.66 10.24 19.15
CA THR A 373 -19.87 11.27 20.19
C THR A 373 -18.58 11.52 20.97
N PHE A 374 -18.60 12.45 21.93
CA PHE A 374 -17.48 12.65 22.86
C PHE A 374 -17.13 11.38 23.66
N SER A 375 -18.11 10.53 24.01
CA SER A 375 -17.87 9.28 24.73
C SER A 375 -17.19 8.22 23.86
N THR A 376 -17.30 8.32 22.52
CA THR A 376 -16.58 7.45 21.58
C THR A 376 -15.07 7.59 21.75
N HIS A 377 -14.56 8.82 21.91
CA HIS A 377 -13.12 9.05 22.15
C HIS A 377 -12.65 8.43 23.45
N GLN A 378 -13.43 8.62 24.51
CA GLN A 378 -13.15 8.04 25.82
C GLN A 378 -13.07 6.51 25.74
N THR A 379 -14.05 5.88 25.07
CA THR A 379 -14.06 4.43 24.84
C THR A 379 -12.84 3.97 24.04
N ASN A 380 -12.48 4.70 22.98
CA ASN A 380 -11.26 4.40 22.22
C ASN A 380 -10.01 4.45 23.12
N LEU A 381 -9.85 5.50 23.93
CA LEU A 381 -8.72 5.65 24.84
C LEU A 381 -8.67 4.54 25.90
N GLU A 382 -9.82 4.10 26.42
CA GLU A 382 -9.91 3.01 27.39
C GLU A 382 -9.40 1.68 26.82
N TYR A 383 -9.80 1.33 25.60
CA TYR A 383 -9.28 0.13 24.92
C TYR A 383 -7.79 0.26 24.59
N LEU A 384 -7.34 1.43 24.15
CA LEU A 384 -5.92 1.70 23.90
C LEU A 384 -5.09 1.58 25.19
N ALA A 385 -5.59 2.11 26.30
CA ALA A 385 -4.97 1.95 27.62
C ALA A 385 -4.96 0.48 28.06
N LYS A 386 -6.05 -0.27 27.84
CA LYS A 386 -6.14 -1.72 28.11
C LYS A 386 -5.07 -2.51 27.33
N ILE A 387 -4.85 -2.17 26.06
CA ILE A 387 -3.78 -2.78 25.22
C ILE A 387 -2.40 -2.49 25.82
N LEU A 388 -2.13 -1.24 26.20
CA LEU A 388 -0.86 -0.87 26.81
C LEU A 388 -0.63 -1.56 28.16
N ASN A 389 -1.61 -1.50 29.05
CA ASN A 389 -1.51 -2.01 30.43
C ASN A 389 -1.31 -3.53 30.47
N ASN A 390 -1.89 -4.26 29.50
CA ASN A 390 -1.73 -5.70 29.40
C ASN A 390 -0.44 -6.12 28.65
N GLY A 391 0.51 -5.20 28.46
CA GLY A 391 1.82 -5.53 27.89
C GLY A 391 1.82 -5.88 26.41
N LEU A 392 0.71 -5.66 25.69
CA LEU A 392 0.59 -6.01 24.28
C LEU A 392 1.40 -5.06 23.38
N PHE A 393 1.72 -5.53 22.17
CA PHE A 393 2.51 -4.84 21.17
C PHE A 393 1.65 -4.59 19.94
N THR A 394 1.73 -3.37 19.39
CA THR A 394 1.12 -3.01 18.10
C THR A 394 2.14 -2.25 17.28
N ALA A 395 2.29 -2.55 16.00
CA ALA A 395 3.31 -1.92 15.17
C ALA A 395 3.09 -0.41 14.99
N ARG A 396 1.81 -0.02 14.94
CA ARG A 396 1.36 1.35 14.67
C ARG A 396 -0.11 1.52 15.01
N LEU A 397 -0.53 2.79 15.11
CA LEU A 397 -1.92 3.21 15.04
C LEU A 397 -2.04 4.34 14.00
N PHE A 398 -2.97 4.22 13.07
CA PHE A 398 -3.40 5.29 12.18
C PHE A 398 -4.74 5.81 12.64
N PHE A 399 -4.81 7.12 12.86
CA PHE A 399 -6.04 7.84 13.12
C PHE A 399 -6.22 8.84 11.99
N ARG A 400 -7.33 8.71 11.25
CA ARG A 400 -7.61 9.53 10.07
C ARG A 400 -9.05 10.01 10.08
N LYS A 401 -9.36 11.04 9.31
CA LYS A 401 -10.74 11.42 9.04
C LYS A 401 -11.42 10.42 8.11
N MET A 402 -12.73 10.28 8.26
CA MET A 402 -13.57 9.52 7.35
C MET A 402 -13.47 10.08 5.94
N THR A 403 -13.39 9.19 4.96
CA THR A 403 -13.39 9.49 3.53
C THR A 403 -14.55 8.75 2.88
N ARG A 404 -15.07 9.28 1.76
CA ARG A 404 -16.06 8.56 0.96
C ARG A 404 -15.42 7.31 0.32
N PRO A 405 -16.22 6.27 -0.04
CA PRO A 405 -15.71 5.08 -0.72
C PRO A 405 -14.88 5.40 -1.97
N THR A 406 -15.28 6.41 -2.75
CA THR A 406 -14.61 6.85 -3.99
C THR A 406 -13.39 7.75 -3.76
N GLY A 407 -12.88 7.82 -2.53
CA GLY A 407 -11.58 8.42 -2.22
C GLY A 407 -11.59 9.92 -1.96
N ILE A 408 -12.70 10.64 -2.10
CA ILE A 408 -12.70 12.09 -1.83
C ILE A 408 -13.04 12.40 -0.37
N SER A 409 -12.20 13.23 0.24
CA SER A 409 -12.47 13.94 1.47
C SER A 409 -13.15 15.27 1.13
N PHE A 410 -14.48 15.28 0.98
CA PHE A 410 -15.22 16.53 0.89
C PHE A 410 -15.44 17.13 2.28
N ASN A 411 -15.78 18.42 2.31
CA ASN A 411 -16.22 19.23 3.45
C ASN A 411 -17.42 18.67 4.26
N ASP A 412 -17.81 17.40 4.04
CA ASP A 412 -18.86 16.69 4.75
C ASP A 412 -18.31 15.89 5.96
N GLY A 413 -17.00 15.96 6.21
CA GLY A 413 -16.38 15.49 7.44
C GLY A 413 -16.62 16.47 8.61
N PRO A 414 -16.53 16.01 9.87
CA PRO A 414 -16.81 16.81 11.06
C PRO A 414 -16.18 18.21 11.02
N THR A 415 -17.02 19.18 11.34
CA THR A 415 -16.88 20.63 11.16
C THR A 415 -15.80 21.29 12.02
N SER A 416 -15.21 20.58 12.99
CA SER A 416 -14.15 21.11 13.86
C SER A 416 -12.81 20.41 13.62
N ASN A 417 -11.90 21.13 12.97
CA ASN A 417 -10.48 20.73 12.90
C ASN A 417 -9.88 20.60 14.31
N ASP A 418 -10.33 21.40 15.26
CA ASP A 418 -9.76 21.46 16.62
C ASP A 418 -10.08 20.21 17.43
N GLU A 419 -11.30 19.68 17.33
CA GLU A 419 -11.67 18.43 18.00
C GLU A 419 -10.85 17.24 17.46
N TYR A 420 -10.73 17.13 16.14
CA TYR A 420 -9.90 16.10 15.51
C TYR A 420 -8.45 16.17 16.01
N LEU A 421 -7.87 17.38 16.03
CA LEU A 421 -6.50 17.59 16.49
C LEU A 421 -6.35 17.24 17.97
N LYS A 422 -7.33 17.58 18.81
CA LYS A 422 -7.34 17.16 20.21
C LYS A 422 -7.35 15.64 20.35
N TRP A 423 -8.24 14.94 19.64
CA TRP A 423 -8.32 13.47 19.71
C TRP A 423 -7.05 12.81 19.19
N PHE A 424 -6.50 13.34 18.09
CA PHE A 424 -5.23 12.90 17.54
C PHE A 424 -4.10 13.06 18.56
N ASN A 425 -3.99 14.21 19.21
CA ASN A 425 -2.98 14.47 20.24
C ASN A 425 -3.15 13.56 21.46
N ASP A 426 -4.38 13.35 21.93
CA ASP A 426 -4.68 12.44 23.04
C ASP A 426 -4.21 11.00 22.68
N ILE A 427 -4.58 10.50 21.49
CA ILE A 427 -4.17 9.17 21.02
C ILE A 427 -2.64 9.08 20.87
N VAL A 428 -2.00 10.11 20.32
CA VAL A 428 -0.56 10.11 20.11
C VAL A 428 0.19 10.06 21.44
N ASN A 429 -0.17 10.94 22.37
CA ASN A 429 0.52 11.08 23.64
C ASN A 429 0.24 9.90 24.58
N LEU A 430 -1.00 9.43 24.65
CA LEU A 430 -1.42 8.39 25.59
C LEU A 430 -1.17 6.97 25.08
N PHE A 431 -1.13 6.76 23.76
CA PHE A 431 -0.96 5.43 23.18
C PHE A 431 0.25 5.31 22.26
N VAL A 432 0.34 6.14 21.21
CA VAL A 432 1.29 5.92 20.13
C VAL A 432 2.73 6.08 20.58
N LEU A 433 3.07 7.15 21.31
CA LEU A 433 4.42 7.37 21.82
C LEU A 433 4.84 6.29 22.84
N PRO A 434 4.03 5.93 23.86
CA PRO A 434 4.35 4.80 24.74
C PRO A 434 4.54 3.47 24.00
N MET A 435 3.68 3.18 23.02
CA MET A 435 3.76 1.96 22.22
C MET A 435 5.01 1.95 21.33
N GLN A 436 5.35 3.07 20.68
CA GLN A 436 6.58 3.22 19.90
C GLN A 436 7.82 2.94 20.75
N SER A 437 7.89 3.49 21.97
CA SER A 437 9.00 3.24 22.89
C SER A 437 9.11 1.76 23.31
N ARG A 438 7.97 1.07 23.44
CA ARG A 438 7.92 -0.37 23.74
C ARG A 438 8.41 -1.22 22.55
N VAL A 439 7.93 -0.94 21.35
CA VAL A 439 8.27 -1.70 20.14
C VAL A 439 9.69 -1.42 19.66
N TYR A 440 10.09 -0.15 19.67
CA TYR A 440 11.35 0.36 19.11
C TYR A 440 12.22 0.94 20.23
N THR A 441 12.60 0.07 21.17
CA THR A 441 13.40 0.42 22.35
C THR A 441 14.74 1.05 21.95
N VAL A 442 15.14 2.11 22.66
CA VAL A 442 16.46 2.74 22.54
C VAL A 442 17.57 1.68 22.67
N GLY A 443 18.61 1.81 21.86
CA GLY A 443 19.75 0.89 21.78
C GLY A 443 19.56 -0.25 20.77
N LYS A 444 18.32 -0.56 20.34
CA LYS A 444 18.08 -1.55 19.28
C LYS A 444 18.52 -1.03 17.92
N ILE A 445 18.99 -1.94 17.09
CA ILE A 445 19.44 -1.68 15.73
C ILE A 445 18.34 -2.15 14.78
N ILE A 446 17.80 -1.23 13.98
CA ILE A 446 16.95 -1.60 12.85
C ILE A 446 17.87 -1.74 11.64
N LYS A 447 17.90 -2.94 11.06
CA LYS A 447 18.76 -3.25 9.91
C LYS A 447 18.12 -2.88 8.58
N ASN A 448 18.94 -2.70 7.55
CA ASN A 448 18.50 -2.55 6.16
C ASN A 448 17.49 -1.40 5.93
N ASN A 449 17.75 -0.23 6.52
CA ASN A 449 17.04 0.99 6.14
C ASN A 449 17.56 1.43 4.77
N ARG A 450 16.67 1.60 3.80
CA ARG A 450 17.05 1.79 2.39
C ARG A 450 16.45 3.03 1.78
N GLU A 451 15.17 3.30 2.02
CA GLU A 451 14.60 4.54 1.51
C GLU A 451 15.15 5.71 2.32
N VAL A 452 15.67 6.73 1.63
CA VAL A 452 16.22 7.93 2.25
C VAL A 452 15.58 9.17 1.63
N VAL A 453 15.18 10.12 2.47
CA VAL A 453 14.73 11.46 2.09
C VAL A 453 15.49 12.48 2.94
N LEU A 454 16.13 13.46 2.28
CA LEU A 454 16.77 14.57 2.96
C LEU A 454 15.73 15.67 3.25
N LYS A 455 15.77 16.19 4.47
CA LYS A 455 14.99 17.35 4.86
C LYS A 455 15.73 18.17 5.91
N ASP A 456 15.89 19.46 5.66
CA ASP A 456 16.55 20.40 6.56
C ASP A 456 17.97 19.90 6.97
N GLY A 457 18.71 19.29 6.04
CA GLY A 457 20.06 18.74 6.25
C GLY A 457 20.12 17.42 7.03
N ASN A 458 18.98 16.77 7.27
CA ASN A 458 18.90 15.48 7.96
C ASN A 458 18.39 14.38 7.03
N SER A 459 18.91 13.17 7.15
CA SER A 459 18.34 11.99 6.49
C SER A 459 17.20 11.41 7.31
N TYR A 460 16.07 11.19 6.64
CA TYR A 460 14.97 10.39 7.13
C TYR A 460 15.00 9.06 6.39
N LEU A 461 14.99 7.95 7.14
CA LEU A 461 15.09 6.61 6.59
C LEU A 461 13.88 5.74 6.95
N ARG A 462 13.62 4.73 6.13
CA ARG A 462 12.76 3.59 6.48
C ARG A 462 13.25 2.30 5.78
N THR A 463 12.91 1.15 6.37
CA THR A 463 13.07 -0.15 5.72
C THR A 463 12.10 -0.30 4.56
N LEU A 464 12.33 -1.27 3.67
CA LEU A 464 11.32 -1.70 2.71
C LEU A 464 10.39 -2.70 3.40
N GLY A 465 9.14 -2.32 3.64
CA GLY A 465 8.19 -3.14 4.37
C GLY A 465 6.79 -2.55 4.40
N THR A 466 5.85 -3.27 5.03
CA THR A 466 4.46 -2.82 5.28
C THR A 466 4.44 -1.71 6.33
N CYS A 467 4.13 -0.47 5.93
CA CYS A 467 4.03 0.70 6.82
C CYS A 467 5.19 0.92 7.85
N PRO A 468 6.47 0.82 7.46
CA PRO A 468 7.61 0.88 8.37
C PRO A 468 7.69 2.22 9.10
N ILE A 469 8.30 2.20 10.29
CA ILE A 469 8.58 3.41 11.05
C ILE A 469 9.71 4.21 10.39
N ARG A 470 9.67 5.53 10.55
CA ARG A 470 10.72 6.42 10.05
C ARG A 470 11.78 6.64 11.12
N ILE A 471 13.03 6.79 10.71
CA ILE A 471 14.15 7.12 11.58
C ILE A 471 14.86 8.36 11.05
N LYS A 472 14.99 9.40 11.87
CA LYS A 472 15.80 10.59 11.58
C LYS A 472 17.25 10.34 12.00
N VAL A 473 18.19 10.58 11.10
CA VAL A 473 19.63 10.63 11.34
C VAL A 473 20.10 12.06 11.14
N ILE A 474 20.74 12.63 12.16
CA ILE A 474 21.12 14.05 12.18
C ILE A 474 22.44 14.26 11.45
N GLY A 475 22.51 15.28 10.59
CA GLY A 475 23.75 15.80 10.01
C GLY A 475 24.48 14.88 9.02
N ASN A 476 23.85 13.78 8.61
CA ASN A 476 24.39 12.87 7.60
C ASN A 476 23.53 12.94 6.34
N GLN A 477 24.15 13.19 5.19
CA GLN A 477 23.51 13.08 3.88
C GLN A 477 23.69 11.66 3.35
N LEU A 478 22.69 10.82 3.55
CA LEU A 478 22.72 9.42 3.13
C LEU A 478 22.12 9.26 1.72
N THR A 479 22.70 8.36 0.93
CA THR A 479 22.23 8.04 -0.42
C THR A 479 21.03 7.10 -0.38
N PRO A 480 19.94 7.36 -1.13
CA PRO A 480 18.82 6.43 -1.26
C PRO A 480 19.23 5.03 -1.75
N TYR A 481 18.58 4.03 -1.18
CA TYR A 481 18.67 2.60 -1.50
C TYR A 481 20.00 1.87 -1.21
N ASN A 482 20.96 2.55 -0.58
CA ASN A 482 22.07 1.90 0.13
C ASN A 482 21.58 1.13 1.38
N TYR A 483 22.47 0.40 2.03
CA TYR A 483 22.18 -0.38 3.23
C TYR A 483 22.62 0.37 4.49
N TYR A 484 21.66 0.76 5.33
CA TYR A 484 21.95 1.42 6.60
C TYR A 484 21.33 0.66 7.78
N ASP A 485 22.20 0.22 8.68
CA ASP A 485 21.80 -0.24 10.00
C ASP A 485 21.80 0.97 10.95
N VAL A 486 20.68 1.18 11.63
CA VAL A 486 20.45 2.37 12.44
C VAL A 486 20.14 1.98 13.87
N GLN A 487 21.02 2.37 14.79
CA GLN A 487 20.76 2.23 16.22
C GLN A 487 19.83 3.34 16.70
N ILE A 488 18.74 2.97 17.34
CA ILE A 488 17.73 3.90 17.86
C ILE A 488 18.31 4.62 19.09
N THR A 489 18.29 5.95 19.06
CA THR A 489 18.74 6.80 20.17
C THR A 489 17.58 7.47 20.89
N LYS A 490 16.44 7.69 20.21
CA LYS A 490 15.29 8.39 20.79
C LYS A 490 13.99 8.05 20.06
N ASN A 491 12.88 8.04 20.79
CA ASN A 491 11.54 8.16 20.21
C ASN A 491 11.20 9.65 20.10
N LEU A 492 11.08 10.18 18.88
CA LEU A 492 10.99 11.64 18.66
C LEU A 492 9.56 12.14 18.62
N ASP A 493 8.72 11.53 17.80
CA ASP A 493 7.41 12.04 17.45
C ASP A 493 6.53 10.91 16.90
N TYR A 494 5.27 11.23 16.57
CA TYR A 494 4.34 10.35 15.89
C TYR A 494 4.98 9.71 14.65
N ARG A 495 5.21 8.39 14.76
CA ARG A 495 5.85 7.54 13.75
C ARG A 495 7.21 8.06 13.29
N LEU A 496 8.00 8.57 14.23
CA LEU A 496 9.36 9.06 13.98
C LEU A 496 10.27 8.73 15.16
N LEU A 497 11.33 8.00 14.87
CA LEU A 497 12.45 7.75 15.78
C LEU A 497 13.64 8.65 15.41
N GLN A 498 14.61 8.74 16.30
CA GLN A 498 15.97 9.20 16.01
C GLN A 498 16.92 8.02 16.10
N GLY A 499 17.96 8.04 15.28
CA GLY A 499 19.05 7.07 15.38
C GLY A 499 20.37 7.56 14.83
N ILE A 500 21.37 6.71 14.96
CA ILE A 500 22.71 6.87 14.39
C ILE A 500 22.99 5.68 13.48
N VAL A 501 23.62 5.94 12.33
CA VAL A 501 24.06 4.87 11.42
C VAL A 501 25.26 4.19 12.06
N ILE A 502 25.24 2.86 12.14
CA ILE A 502 26.32 2.06 12.71
C ILE A 502 27.15 1.30 11.67
N ASN A 503 26.63 1.17 10.44
CA ASN A 503 27.34 0.58 9.31
C ASN A 503 27.19 1.50 8.11
N GLN A 504 28.30 1.91 7.51
CA GLN A 504 28.34 2.46 6.15
C GLN A 504 29.09 1.44 5.30
N ASP A 505 28.37 0.55 4.64
CA ASP A 505 29.00 -0.20 3.55
C ASP A 505 29.16 0.80 2.39
N TYR A 506 30.42 1.16 2.12
CA TYR A 506 30.85 2.07 1.04
C TYR A 506 30.66 1.45 -0.34
#